data_AF-A0A1A8H3S7-F1
#
_entry.id   AF-A0A1A8H3S7-F1
#
_cell.length_a   1.000
_cell.length_b   1.000
_cell.length_c   1.000
_cell.angle_alpha   90.00
_cell.angle_beta   90.00
_cell.angle_gamma   90.00
#
_symmetry.space_group_name_H-M   'P 1'
#
loop_
_entity.id
_entity.type
_entity.pdbx_description
1 polymer ?
#
loop_
_entity_poly.entity_id
_entity_poly.type
_entity_poly.pdbx_seq_one_letter_code
_entity_poly.pdbx_strand_id
1 'polypeptide(L)'
;LVGLARQDLTLPLLIFQHSKPNCQKKIIGDPDQLMEVALECIYSCERDDQLSLCYDILECLPQRGFGPETSVTPLLHDQVDKLEKHLSVVEVLEKHGLQKPVSYVKSSQNSEEEAHQLMVKLCRHTGRKNPPVSETVWRGVLQDLLDMQQNVYSCLKAETCHQVFVESLLCSSRVENIRLAGQLMHCSKDGQDVPVSLSFRGKSYALKVAYDNSVELVLAASREYFNSSTALTDPCMTLARACLQLITDRPPAIQEELDLISALSQLEDFSVRILPLQVRLRSDRLSLIEECIARCPTAYNQSTTLLSLASLLRVSGDNEAKRR
;
A
#
# COMPACT_ATOMS: atom_id res chain seq x y z
N LEU A 1 25.22 -28.71 -12.46
CA LEU A 1 23.97 -28.68 -11.67
C LEU A 1 23.25 -27.35 -11.83
N VAL A 2 23.94 -26.23 -11.55
CA VAL A 2 23.43 -24.86 -11.67
C VAL A 2 22.79 -24.55 -13.04
N GLY A 3 23.39 -25.01 -14.14
CA GLY A 3 22.81 -24.84 -15.48
C GLY A 3 21.45 -25.54 -15.67
N LEU A 4 21.21 -26.67 -14.98
CA LEU A 4 19.90 -27.34 -14.97
C LEU A 4 18.92 -26.57 -14.07
N ALA A 5 19.39 -26.16 -12.89
CA ALA A 5 18.61 -25.41 -11.91
C ALA A 5 18.05 -24.09 -12.44
N ARG A 6 18.71 -23.48 -13.44
CA ARG A 6 18.22 -22.27 -14.11
C ARG A 6 16.80 -22.43 -14.67
N GLN A 7 16.51 -23.61 -15.22
CA GLN A 7 15.23 -23.90 -15.87
C GLN A 7 14.30 -24.77 -15.02
N ASP A 8 14.83 -25.66 -14.19
CA ASP A 8 14.02 -26.56 -13.37
C ASP A 8 14.81 -27.12 -12.17
N LEU A 9 14.28 -26.97 -10.96
CA LEU A 9 14.86 -27.48 -9.72
C LEU A 9 14.57 -28.97 -9.43
N THR A 10 13.74 -29.65 -10.21
CA THR A 10 13.34 -31.05 -9.98
C THR A 10 14.53 -32.01 -10.02
N LEU A 11 15.39 -31.91 -11.05
CA LEU A 11 16.60 -32.75 -11.14
C LEU A 11 17.67 -32.36 -10.12
N PRO A 12 17.96 -31.05 -9.89
CA PRO A 12 18.78 -30.63 -8.76
C PRO A 12 18.33 -31.20 -7.42
N LEU A 13 17.03 -31.15 -7.11
CA LEU A 13 16.47 -31.66 -5.85
C LEU A 13 16.82 -33.13 -5.62
N LEU A 14 16.74 -33.99 -6.64
CA LEU A 14 17.13 -35.40 -6.50
C LEU A 14 18.59 -35.56 -6.04
N ILE A 15 19.50 -34.72 -6.54
CA ILE A 15 20.90 -34.75 -6.12
C ILE A 15 21.05 -34.34 -4.66
N PHE A 16 20.33 -33.31 -4.21
CA PHE A 16 20.33 -32.86 -2.81
C PHE A 16 19.72 -33.91 -1.87
N GLN A 17 18.62 -34.55 -2.26
CA GLN A 17 17.99 -35.64 -1.51
C GLN A 17 18.94 -36.83 -1.31
N HIS A 18 19.76 -37.15 -2.31
CA HIS A 18 20.80 -38.18 -2.22
C HIS A 18 22.11 -37.72 -1.58
N SER A 19 22.20 -36.45 -1.17
CA SER A 19 23.38 -35.88 -0.50
C SER A 19 23.12 -35.48 0.95
N LYS A 20 21.93 -35.82 1.49
CA LYS A 20 21.55 -35.51 2.88
C LYS A 20 22.60 -36.02 3.89
N PRO A 21 22.75 -35.35 5.05
CA PRO A 21 23.66 -35.75 6.13
C PRO A 21 23.66 -37.23 6.50
N ASN A 22 22.48 -37.86 6.51
CA ASN A 22 22.22 -39.24 6.91
C ASN A 22 22.36 -40.29 5.80
N CYS A 23 22.64 -39.90 4.55
CA CYS A 23 22.83 -40.83 3.45
C CYS A 23 24.17 -41.58 3.52
N GLN A 24 24.14 -42.90 3.29
CA GLN A 24 25.35 -43.75 3.29
C GLN A 24 26.28 -43.52 2.09
N LYS A 25 25.71 -43.22 0.91
CA LYS A 25 26.44 -42.89 -0.32
C LYS A 25 25.96 -41.54 -0.83
N LYS A 26 26.69 -40.49 -0.47
CA LYS A 26 26.38 -39.11 -0.86
C LYS A 26 26.91 -38.83 -2.25
N ILE A 27 26.13 -38.12 -3.07
CA ILE A 27 26.61 -37.61 -4.37
C ILE A 27 27.55 -36.42 -4.12
N ILE A 28 27.12 -35.48 -3.28
CA ILE A 28 27.96 -34.39 -2.76
C ILE A 28 28.28 -34.73 -1.30
N GLY A 29 29.53 -35.13 -1.05
CA GLY A 29 29.96 -35.59 0.27
C GLY A 29 30.37 -34.47 1.23
N ASP A 30 30.87 -33.37 0.68
CA ASP A 30 31.36 -32.22 1.42
C ASP A 30 30.20 -31.29 1.85
N PRO A 31 30.01 -31.03 3.16
CA PRO A 31 28.90 -30.20 3.65
C PRO A 31 28.94 -28.75 3.15
N ASP A 32 30.12 -28.16 3.04
CA ASP A 32 30.29 -26.78 2.58
C ASP A 32 29.92 -26.66 1.09
N GLN A 33 30.44 -27.57 0.25
CA GLN A 33 30.08 -27.66 -1.16
C GLN A 33 28.57 -27.90 -1.36
N LEU A 34 27.94 -28.72 -0.52
CA LEU A 34 26.50 -28.98 -0.59
C LEU A 34 25.69 -27.69 -0.39
N MET A 35 26.05 -26.87 0.61
CA MET A 35 25.42 -25.57 0.85
C MET A 35 25.68 -24.58 -0.29
N GLU A 36 26.93 -24.46 -0.76
CA GLU A 36 27.30 -23.54 -1.84
C GLU A 36 26.52 -23.84 -3.12
N VAL A 37 26.48 -25.10 -3.54
CA VAL A 37 25.78 -25.52 -4.77
C VAL A 37 24.26 -25.36 -4.63
N ALA A 38 23.69 -25.60 -3.44
CA ALA A 38 22.27 -25.37 -3.20
C ALA A 38 21.89 -23.89 -3.31
N LEU A 39 22.67 -23.01 -2.66
CA LEU A 39 22.51 -21.56 -2.77
C LEU A 39 22.57 -21.12 -4.23
N GLU A 40 23.58 -21.58 -4.98
CA GLU A 40 23.74 -21.21 -6.38
C GLU A 40 22.60 -21.72 -7.26
N CYS A 41 22.11 -22.94 -7.03
CA CYS A 41 20.97 -23.51 -7.76
C CYS A 41 19.69 -22.70 -7.52
N ILE A 42 19.36 -22.41 -6.26
CA ILE A 42 18.13 -21.69 -5.91
C ILE A 42 18.17 -20.25 -6.43
N TYR A 43 19.28 -19.54 -6.26
CA TYR A 43 19.39 -18.16 -6.77
C TYR A 43 19.52 -18.07 -8.29
N SER A 44 19.93 -19.12 -8.99
CA SER A 44 20.02 -19.13 -10.45
C SER A 44 18.71 -19.53 -11.12
N CYS A 45 17.74 -20.07 -10.38
CA CYS A 45 16.44 -20.46 -10.92
C CYS A 45 15.67 -19.21 -11.39
N GLU A 46 15.29 -19.20 -12.67
CA GLU A 46 14.54 -18.09 -13.28
C GLU A 46 13.02 -18.25 -13.11
N ARG A 47 12.56 -19.43 -12.69
CA ARG A 47 11.14 -19.72 -12.46
C ARG A 47 10.65 -19.13 -11.15
N ASP A 48 9.37 -18.79 -11.11
CA ASP A 48 8.66 -18.20 -9.98
C ASP A 48 7.57 -19.11 -9.39
N ASP A 49 7.50 -20.37 -9.84
CA ASP A 49 6.48 -21.36 -9.47
C ASP A 49 7.06 -22.65 -8.85
N GLN A 50 8.31 -22.62 -8.41
CA GLN A 50 9.02 -23.76 -7.81
C GLN A 50 9.38 -23.56 -6.32
N LEU A 51 8.61 -22.74 -5.60
CA LEU A 51 8.88 -22.41 -4.18
C LEU A 51 8.96 -23.67 -3.29
N SER A 52 8.08 -24.64 -3.48
CA SER A 52 8.11 -25.91 -2.74
C SER A 52 9.43 -26.66 -2.92
N LEU A 53 9.95 -26.71 -4.15
CA LEU A 53 11.23 -27.36 -4.43
C LEU A 53 12.40 -26.62 -3.78
N CYS A 54 12.34 -25.29 -3.67
CA CYS A 54 13.35 -24.52 -2.95
C CYS A 54 13.41 -24.91 -1.45
N TYR A 55 12.24 -25.05 -0.81
CA TYR A 55 12.17 -25.52 0.58
C TYR A 55 12.65 -26.97 0.72
N ASP A 56 12.26 -27.87 -0.19
CA ASP A 56 12.72 -29.26 -0.17
C ASP A 56 14.25 -29.36 -0.30
N ILE A 57 14.89 -28.50 -1.12
CA ILE A 57 16.35 -28.41 -1.24
C ILE A 57 16.97 -27.91 0.07
N LEU A 58 16.39 -26.85 0.66
CA LEU A 58 16.85 -26.28 1.93
C LEU A 58 16.82 -27.31 3.07
N GLU A 59 15.76 -28.13 3.15
CA GLU A 59 15.63 -29.21 4.13
C GLU A 59 16.67 -30.33 3.96
N CYS A 60 17.37 -30.39 2.81
CA CYS A 60 18.46 -31.34 2.59
C CYS A 60 19.80 -30.89 3.18
N LEU A 61 19.92 -29.61 3.57
CA LEU A 61 21.19 -29.02 4.00
C LEU A 61 21.57 -29.45 5.43
N PRO A 62 22.88 -29.48 5.75
CA PRO A 62 23.34 -29.75 7.11
C PRO A 62 22.87 -28.64 8.07
N GLN A 63 22.55 -29.03 9.30
CA GLN A 63 22.30 -28.06 10.38
C GLN A 63 23.62 -27.52 10.94
N ARG A 64 23.57 -26.34 11.57
CA ARG A 64 24.74 -25.77 12.26
C ARG A 64 25.31 -26.76 13.28
N GLY A 65 26.63 -26.93 13.28
CA GLY A 65 27.34 -27.90 14.12
C GLY A 65 27.39 -29.34 13.57
N PHE A 66 26.92 -29.56 12.34
CA PHE A 66 27.05 -30.86 11.66
C PHE A 66 28.39 -30.98 10.91
N GLY A 67 29.17 -32.02 11.24
CA GLY A 67 30.42 -32.34 10.53
C GLY A 67 31.62 -31.52 11.00
N PRO A 68 32.78 -31.67 10.35
CA PRO A 68 33.97 -30.88 10.65
C PRO A 68 33.76 -29.42 10.20
N GLU A 69 33.93 -28.47 11.13
CA GLU A 69 33.83 -27.05 10.81
C GLU A 69 35.09 -26.56 10.09
N THR A 70 34.90 -25.96 8.92
CA THR A 70 35.95 -25.22 8.22
C THR A 70 35.84 -23.73 8.55
N SER A 71 36.80 -22.93 8.07
CA SER A 71 36.75 -21.48 8.22
C SER A 71 35.60 -20.82 7.45
N VAL A 72 34.97 -21.50 6.48
CA VAL A 72 33.88 -20.96 5.65
C VAL A 72 32.50 -21.44 6.06
N THR A 73 32.40 -22.56 6.80
CA THR A 73 31.13 -23.15 7.25
C THR A 73 30.19 -22.14 7.94
N PRO A 74 30.64 -21.27 8.88
CA PRO A 74 29.74 -20.30 9.52
C PRO A 74 29.13 -19.30 8.53
N LEU A 75 29.94 -18.83 7.57
CA LEU A 75 29.50 -17.88 6.55
C LEU A 75 28.46 -18.50 5.61
N LEU A 76 28.63 -19.78 5.25
CA LEU A 76 27.66 -20.49 4.42
C LEU A 76 26.32 -20.66 5.15
N HIS A 77 26.34 -20.99 6.44
CA HIS A 77 25.10 -21.00 7.22
C HIS A 77 24.43 -19.63 7.31
N ASP A 78 25.20 -18.54 7.47
CA ASP A 78 24.62 -17.19 7.43
C ASP A 78 23.97 -16.86 6.07
N GLN A 79 24.53 -17.39 4.97
CA GLN A 79 23.92 -17.26 3.64
C GLN A 79 22.66 -18.13 3.47
N VAL A 80 22.61 -19.31 4.09
CA VAL A 80 21.43 -20.17 4.14
C VAL A 80 20.32 -19.52 4.96
N ASP A 81 20.62 -18.98 6.14
CA ASP A 81 19.66 -18.22 6.96
C ASP A 81 19.12 -16.98 6.20
N LYS A 82 19.98 -16.35 5.39
CA LYS A 82 19.56 -15.25 4.51
C LYS A 82 18.63 -15.74 3.39
N LEU A 83 18.92 -16.88 2.79
CA LEU A 83 18.06 -17.50 1.78
C LEU A 83 16.68 -17.83 2.37
N GLU A 84 16.61 -18.37 3.58
CA GLU A 84 15.33 -18.63 4.28
C GLU A 84 14.45 -17.39 4.36
N LYS A 85 15.04 -16.24 4.72
CA LYS A 85 14.34 -14.95 4.73
C LYS A 85 13.90 -14.50 3.33
N HIS A 86 14.68 -14.79 2.29
CA HIS A 86 14.27 -14.49 0.91
C HIS A 86 13.11 -15.38 0.47
N LEU A 87 13.12 -16.67 0.84
CA LEU A 87 12.04 -17.60 0.53
C LEU A 87 10.73 -17.21 1.24
N SER A 88 10.79 -16.75 2.49
CA SER A 88 9.58 -16.26 3.18
C SER A 88 8.94 -15.05 2.50
N VAL A 89 9.74 -14.16 1.90
CA VAL A 89 9.23 -13.08 1.05
C VAL A 89 8.56 -13.64 -0.22
N VAL A 90 9.18 -14.61 -0.89
CA VAL A 90 8.60 -15.23 -2.08
C VAL A 90 7.27 -15.93 -1.75
N GLU A 91 7.18 -16.60 -0.60
CA GLU A 91 5.95 -17.20 -0.09
C GLU A 91 4.84 -16.16 0.09
N VAL A 92 5.15 -15.02 0.71
CA VAL A 92 4.20 -13.90 0.85
C VAL A 92 3.76 -13.38 -0.52
N LEU A 93 4.68 -13.22 -1.46
CA LEU A 93 4.36 -12.77 -2.82
C LEU A 93 3.45 -13.77 -3.55
N GLU A 94 3.73 -15.07 -3.44
CA GLU A 94 2.91 -16.14 -4.02
C GLU A 94 1.50 -16.18 -3.42
N LYS A 95 1.38 -16.10 -2.08
CA LYS A 95 0.11 -16.00 -1.35
C LYS A 95 -0.79 -14.86 -1.88
N HIS A 96 -0.18 -13.77 -2.34
CA HIS A 96 -0.89 -12.61 -2.88
C HIS A 96 -0.99 -12.58 -4.41
N GLY A 97 -0.54 -13.61 -5.13
CA GLY A 97 -0.62 -13.69 -6.59
C GLY A 97 0.40 -12.81 -7.32
N LEU A 98 1.52 -12.50 -6.68
CA LEU A 98 2.62 -11.69 -7.20
C LEU A 98 3.92 -12.49 -7.27
N GLN A 99 3.84 -13.75 -7.70
CA GLN A 99 4.99 -14.65 -7.84
C GLN A 99 6.20 -13.97 -8.50
N LYS A 100 7.37 -14.19 -7.91
CA LYS A 100 8.68 -13.70 -8.36
C LYS A 100 9.75 -14.75 -8.05
N PRO A 101 10.79 -14.85 -8.89
CA PRO A 101 11.92 -15.72 -8.59
C PRO A 101 12.70 -15.20 -7.37
N VAL A 102 13.36 -16.09 -6.64
CA VAL A 102 14.17 -15.73 -5.45
C VAL A 102 15.27 -14.71 -5.79
N SER A 103 15.81 -14.79 -7.01
CA SER A 103 16.79 -13.85 -7.55
C SER A 103 16.31 -12.39 -7.54
N TYR A 104 15.00 -12.14 -7.77
CA TYR A 104 14.41 -10.80 -7.72
C TYR A 104 14.46 -10.20 -6.31
N VAL A 105 14.16 -11.01 -5.29
CA VAL A 105 14.24 -10.57 -3.89
C VAL A 105 15.69 -10.24 -3.53
N LYS A 106 16.64 -11.07 -3.96
CA LYS A 106 18.07 -10.82 -3.77
C LYS A 106 18.55 -9.52 -4.43
N SER A 107 18.10 -9.22 -5.64
CA SER A 107 18.52 -7.99 -6.35
C SER A 107 17.87 -6.73 -5.78
N SER A 108 16.61 -6.82 -5.33
CA SER A 108 15.82 -5.67 -4.89
C SER A 108 15.97 -5.31 -3.40
N GLN A 109 16.48 -6.21 -2.54
CA GLN A 109 16.50 -6.03 -1.08
C GLN A 109 17.14 -4.70 -0.58
N ASN A 110 18.06 -4.11 -1.35
CA ASN A 110 18.77 -2.87 -0.99
C ASN A 110 18.26 -1.63 -1.73
N SER A 111 17.29 -1.77 -2.63
CA SER A 111 16.74 -0.66 -3.41
C SER A 111 15.46 -0.17 -2.76
N GLU A 112 15.51 1.02 -2.15
CA GLU A 112 14.35 1.63 -1.50
C GLU A 112 13.18 1.81 -2.48
N GLU A 113 13.46 2.23 -3.71
CA GLU A 113 12.47 2.42 -4.76
C GLU A 113 11.81 1.10 -5.19
N GLU A 114 12.59 0.05 -5.44
CA GLU A 114 12.02 -1.25 -5.85
C GLU A 114 11.23 -1.89 -4.71
N ALA A 115 11.74 -1.78 -3.47
CA ALA A 115 11.05 -2.25 -2.28
C ALA A 115 9.71 -1.53 -2.10
N HIS A 116 9.70 -0.19 -2.19
CA HIS A 116 8.49 0.62 -2.08
C HIS A 116 7.47 0.23 -3.15
N GLN A 117 7.89 0.13 -4.41
CA GLN A 117 7.02 -0.28 -5.51
C GLN A 117 6.46 -1.70 -5.32
N LEU A 118 7.21 -2.62 -4.71
CA LEU A 118 6.74 -3.97 -4.41
C LEU A 118 5.61 -3.94 -3.36
N MET A 119 5.79 -3.19 -2.27
CA MET A 119 4.76 -3.00 -1.23
C MET A 119 3.46 -2.43 -1.83
N VAL A 120 3.58 -1.37 -2.66
CA VAL A 120 2.44 -0.76 -3.35
C VAL A 120 1.74 -1.75 -4.29
N LYS A 121 2.51 -2.52 -5.07
CA LYS A 121 1.95 -3.54 -5.99
C LYS A 121 1.17 -4.61 -5.22
N LEU A 122 1.66 -5.06 -4.08
CA LEU A 122 1.02 -6.04 -3.21
C LEU A 122 -0.33 -5.54 -2.68
N CYS A 123 -0.36 -4.35 -2.11
CA CYS A 123 -1.61 -3.74 -1.64
C CYS A 123 -2.62 -3.53 -2.78
N ARG A 124 -2.15 -3.03 -3.93
CA ARG A 124 -3.01 -2.79 -5.09
C ARG A 124 -3.58 -4.08 -5.67
N HIS A 125 -2.80 -5.16 -5.71
CA HIS A 125 -3.28 -6.46 -6.16
C HIS A 125 -4.37 -6.99 -5.22
N THR A 126 -4.18 -6.84 -3.92
CA THR A 126 -5.20 -7.16 -2.91
C THR A 126 -6.49 -6.36 -3.12
N GLY A 127 -6.38 -5.04 -3.30
CA GLY A 127 -7.56 -4.16 -3.48
C GLY A 127 -8.37 -4.41 -4.75
N ARG A 128 -7.75 -5.03 -5.77
CA ARG A 128 -8.40 -5.39 -7.04
C ARG A 128 -9.08 -6.76 -7.04
N LYS A 129 -8.94 -7.55 -5.96
CA LYS A 129 -9.59 -8.87 -5.88
C LYS A 129 -11.12 -8.74 -5.94
N ASN A 130 -11.73 -9.65 -6.69
CA ASN A 130 -13.17 -9.78 -6.85
C ASN A 130 -13.59 -11.23 -6.56
N PRO A 131 -14.38 -11.53 -5.51
CA PRO A 131 -15.03 -10.59 -4.61
C PRO A 131 -14.04 -9.79 -3.73
N PRO A 132 -14.46 -8.63 -3.19
CA PRO A 132 -13.73 -7.90 -2.16
C PRO A 132 -13.20 -8.79 -1.05
N VAL A 133 -11.99 -8.48 -0.60
CA VAL A 133 -11.43 -9.12 0.59
C VAL A 133 -12.00 -8.50 1.86
N SER A 134 -12.04 -9.29 2.93
CA SER A 134 -12.47 -8.84 4.26
C SER A 134 -11.42 -7.97 4.94
N GLU A 135 -11.84 -7.24 5.97
CA GLU A 135 -10.92 -6.51 6.86
C GLU A 135 -9.83 -7.41 7.44
N THR A 136 -10.15 -8.66 7.79
CA THR A 136 -9.16 -9.62 8.32
C THR A 136 -8.05 -9.93 7.33
N VAL A 137 -8.37 -10.03 6.03
CA VAL A 137 -7.38 -10.24 4.98
C VAL A 137 -6.52 -9.00 4.80
N TRP A 138 -7.12 -7.80 4.82
CA TRP A 138 -6.36 -6.55 4.81
C TRP A 138 -5.38 -6.44 5.98
N ARG A 139 -5.81 -6.79 7.20
CA ARG A 139 -4.92 -6.81 8.36
C ARG A 139 -3.80 -7.84 8.23
N GLY A 140 -4.07 -8.97 7.58
CA GLY A 140 -3.04 -9.95 7.18
C GLY A 140 -2.04 -9.37 6.20
N VAL A 141 -2.50 -8.58 5.22
CA VAL A 141 -1.63 -7.91 4.25
C VAL A 141 -0.69 -6.93 4.94
N LEU A 142 -1.17 -6.10 5.89
CA LEU A 142 -0.28 -5.22 6.64
C LEU A 142 0.79 -6.00 7.41
N GLN A 143 0.43 -7.14 8.01
CA GLN A 143 1.40 -7.99 8.69
C GLN A 143 2.44 -8.54 7.69
N ASP A 144 1.99 -9.04 6.54
CA ASP A 144 2.87 -9.55 5.49
C ASP A 144 3.87 -8.47 5.00
N LEU A 145 3.43 -7.21 4.84
CA LEU A 145 4.32 -6.09 4.49
C LEU A 145 5.40 -5.83 5.55
N LEU A 146 5.01 -5.87 6.83
CA LEU A 146 5.92 -5.65 7.96
C LEU A 146 6.92 -6.81 8.11
N ASP A 147 6.46 -8.04 7.89
CA ASP A 147 7.32 -9.23 7.91
C ASP A 147 8.34 -9.17 6.76
N MET A 148 7.91 -8.77 5.54
CA MET A 148 8.83 -8.54 4.41
C MET A 148 9.84 -7.43 4.72
N GLN A 149 9.39 -6.32 5.32
CA GLN A 149 10.24 -5.19 5.71
C GLN A 149 11.28 -5.58 6.77
N GLN A 150 10.86 -6.27 7.82
CA GLN A 150 11.73 -6.66 8.93
C GLN A 150 12.76 -7.72 8.51
N ASN A 151 12.37 -8.66 7.65
CA ASN A 151 13.24 -9.78 7.28
C ASN A 151 14.21 -9.46 6.15
N VAL A 152 13.78 -8.69 5.14
CA VAL A 152 14.56 -8.50 3.89
C VAL A 152 14.67 -7.04 3.49
N TYR A 153 13.56 -6.29 3.47
CA TYR A 153 13.53 -4.92 2.97
C TYR A 153 13.78 -3.89 4.07
N SER A 154 14.87 -4.07 4.84
CA SER A 154 15.26 -3.17 5.92
C SER A 154 15.71 -1.78 5.45
N CYS A 155 15.82 -1.59 4.13
CA CYS A 155 15.99 -0.28 3.50
C CYS A 155 14.74 0.62 3.65
N LEU A 156 13.56 0.02 3.89
CA LEU A 156 12.34 0.73 4.22
C LEU A 156 12.15 0.85 5.73
N LYS A 157 11.47 1.91 6.14
CA LYS A 157 10.98 2.07 7.51
C LYS A 157 9.59 1.45 7.67
N ALA A 158 9.26 0.99 8.87
CA ALA A 158 7.93 0.43 9.16
C ALA A 158 6.80 1.46 8.92
N GLU A 159 7.06 2.75 9.17
CA GLU A 159 6.15 3.85 8.89
C GLU A 159 5.78 3.93 7.40
N THR A 160 6.73 3.65 6.51
CA THR A 160 6.50 3.64 5.06
C THR A 160 5.51 2.54 4.68
N CYS A 161 5.64 1.33 5.26
CA CYS A 161 4.68 0.25 5.02
C CYS A 161 3.26 0.61 5.48
N HIS A 162 3.12 1.29 6.63
CA HIS A 162 1.83 1.75 7.12
C HIS A 162 1.22 2.82 6.21
N GLN A 163 2.02 3.75 5.70
CA GLN A 163 1.55 4.77 4.75
C GLN A 163 1.07 4.14 3.44
N VAL A 164 1.86 3.25 2.83
CA VAL A 164 1.48 2.51 1.61
C VAL A 164 0.18 1.73 1.82
N PHE A 165 0.04 1.09 2.98
CA PHE A 165 -1.16 0.33 3.32
C PHE A 165 -2.39 1.23 3.46
N VAL A 166 -2.28 2.34 4.22
CA VAL A 166 -3.35 3.31 4.42
C VAL A 166 -3.77 3.98 3.11
N GLU A 167 -2.81 4.42 2.30
CA GLU A 167 -3.07 4.98 0.96
C GLU A 167 -3.86 3.99 0.10
N SER A 168 -3.45 2.73 0.10
CA SER A 168 -4.13 1.68 -0.67
C SER A 168 -5.56 1.42 -0.20
N LEU A 169 -5.82 1.51 1.10
CA LEU A 169 -7.18 1.42 1.64
C LEU A 169 -8.03 2.62 1.22
N LEU A 170 -7.48 3.83 1.33
CA LEU A 170 -8.17 5.07 0.94
C LEU A 170 -8.55 5.06 -0.54
N CYS A 171 -7.67 4.59 -1.41
CA CYS A 171 -7.89 4.55 -2.88
C CYS A 171 -8.61 3.28 -3.37
N SER A 172 -9.04 2.37 -2.49
CA SER A 172 -9.65 1.09 -2.86
C SER A 172 -11.10 1.19 -3.39
N SER A 173 -11.67 2.39 -3.43
CA SER A 173 -13.04 2.69 -3.89
C SER A 173 -14.13 2.04 -3.04
N ARG A 174 -13.87 1.87 -1.74
CA ARG A 174 -14.76 1.19 -0.79
C ARG A 174 -14.81 1.95 0.52
N VAL A 175 -16.02 2.26 0.99
CA VAL A 175 -16.24 3.04 2.22
C VAL A 175 -15.75 2.28 3.45
N GLU A 176 -15.88 0.95 3.46
CA GLU A 176 -15.42 0.08 4.54
C GLU A 176 -13.90 0.16 4.72
N ASN A 177 -13.16 0.20 3.60
CA ASN A 177 -11.71 0.32 3.63
C ASN A 177 -11.26 1.74 4.03
N ILE A 178 -11.99 2.78 3.60
CA ILE A 178 -11.76 4.16 4.09
C ILE A 178 -11.93 4.23 5.62
N ARG A 179 -12.95 3.56 6.17
CA ARG A 179 -13.13 3.47 7.63
C ARG A 179 -11.97 2.73 8.31
N LEU A 180 -11.50 1.63 7.73
CA LEU A 180 -10.34 0.91 8.24
C LEU A 180 -9.08 1.78 8.22
N ALA A 181 -8.86 2.57 7.15
CA ALA A 181 -7.75 3.52 7.05
C ALA A 181 -7.80 4.52 8.22
N GLY A 182 -8.98 5.07 8.53
CA GLY A 182 -9.18 5.98 9.67
C GLY A 182 -8.78 5.38 11.02
N GLN A 183 -8.92 4.07 11.22
CA GLN A 183 -8.50 3.40 12.46
C GLN A 183 -6.96 3.32 12.59
N LEU A 184 -6.25 3.41 11.47
CA LEU A 184 -4.79 3.26 11.35
C LEU A 184 -4.07 4.61 11.20
N MET A 185 -4.82 5.71 11.32
CA MET A 185 -4.32 7.08 11.22
C MET A 185 -4.61 7.86 12.50
N HIS A 186 -3.80 8.90 12.74
CA HIS A 186 -4.16 9.96 13.67
C HIS A 186 -5.07 10.96 12.96
N CYS A 187 -6.27 11.17 13.50
CA CYS A 187 -7.34 11.92 12.82
C CYS A 187 -7.59 13.32 13.44
N SER A 188 -6.87 13.67 14.49
CA SER A 188 -6.90 14.98 15.16
C SER A 188 -5.53 15.31 15.76
N LYS A 189 -5.13 16.60 15.74
CA LYS A 189 -3.87 17.06 16.33
C LYS A 189 -3.78 16.82 17.83
N ASP A 190 -4.91 16.94 18.55
CA ASP A 190 -4.94 16.90 20.01
C ASP A 190 -5.03 15.48 20.59
N GLY A 191 -4.84 14.45 19.75
CA GLY A 191 -4.75 13.06 20.21
C GLY A 191 -6.03 12.47 20.82
N GLN A 192 -7.16 13.18 20.74
CA GLN A 192 -8.48 12.63 21.06
C GLN A 192 -8.99 11.74 19.91
N ASP A 193 -8.19 10.75 19.52
CA ASP A 193 -8.69 9.66 18.70
C ASP A 193 -9.65 8.86 19.60
N VAL A 194 -10.96 9.10 19.48
CA VAL A 194 -11.96 8.28 20.18
C VAL A 194 -11.72 6.84 19.74
N PRO A 195 -11.38 5.91 20.66
CA PRO A 195 -11.17 4.52 20.27
C PRO A 195 -12.53 3.94 19.91
N VAL A 196 -12.84 3.90 18.62
CA VAL A 196 -13.94 3.08 18.12
C VAL A 196 -13.47 1.63 18.27
N SER A 197 -13.86 1.03 19.40
CA SER A 197 -13.64 -0.36 19.83
C SER A 197 -12.34 -0.65 20.61
N LEU A 198 -12.47 -0.68 21.93
CA LEU A 198 -11.48 -1.11 22.94
C LEU A 198 -11.14 -2.62 22.90
N SER A 199 -11.46 -3.35 21.83
CA SER A 199 -11.39 -4.82 21.80
C SER A 199 -10.13 -5.40 21.13
N PHE A 200 -9.25 -4.60 20.55
CA PHE A 200 -8.14 -5.12 19.72
C PHE A 200 -6.76 -4.81 20.29
N ARG A 201 -6.39 -5.47 21.39
CA ARG A 201 -4.97 -5.60 21.80
C ARG A 201 -4.32 -6.75 21.04
N GLY A 202 -3.95 -6.50 19.78
CA GLY A 202 -2.89 -7.25 19.08
C GLY A 202 -1.65 -6.37 19.00
N LYS A 203 -0.51 -6.80 19.54
CA LYS A 203 0.73 -6.00 19.67
C LYS A 203 1.32 -5.49 18.33
N SER A 204 0.87 -5.99 17.18
CA SER A 204 1.45 -5.69 15.85
C SER A 204 0.83 -4.50 15.12
N TYR A 205 -0.40 -4.08 15.46
CA TYR A 205 -1.12 -3.01 14.74
C TYR A 205 -1.05 -1.65 15.45
N ALA A 206 -0.08 -1.47 16.35
CA ALA A 206 -0.04 -0.34 17.26
C ALA A 206 0.46 0.96 16.61
N LEU A 207 1.17 0.87 15.47
CA LEU A 207 1.70 2.05 14.79
C LEU A 207 0.61 2.67 13.92
N LYS A 208 0.19 3.88 14.29
CA LYS A 208 -0.66 4.72 13.45
C LYS A 208 0.20 5.62 12.57
N VAL A 209 -0.30 5.95 11.38
CA VAL A 209 0.29 7.00 10.55
C VAL A 209 0.21 8.34 11.28
N ALA A 210 1.32 9.08 11.30
CA ALA A 210 1.41 10.40 11.90
C ALA A 210 0.34 11.36 11.34
N TYR A 211 -0.11 12.31 12.15
CA TYR A 211 -1.21 13.22 11.79
C TYR A 211 -0.95 13.98 10.48
N ASP A 212 0.24 14.59 10.33
CA ASP A 212 0.57 15.37 9.13
C ASP A 212 0.51 14.50 7.87
N ASN A 213 1.08 13.29 7.90
CA ASN A 213 1.01 12.33 6.80
C ASN A 213 -0.42 11.84 6.57
N SER A 214 -1.23 11.69 7.62
CA SER A 214 -2.64 11.29 7.52
C SER A 214 -3.45 12.34 6.76
N VAL A 215 -3.23 13.63 7.05
CA VAL A 215 -3.85 14.75 6.34
C VAL A 215 -3.42 14.74 4.86
N GLU A 216 -2.15 14.54 4.56
CA GLU A 216 -1.64 14.47 3.19
C GLU A 216 -2.26 13.32 2.39
N LEU A 217 -2.30 12.11 2.96
CA LEU A 217 -2.90 10.93 2.34
C LEU A 217 -4.40 11.11 2.08
N VAL A 218 -5.14 11.65 3.05
CA VAL A 218 -6.57 11.95 2.92
C VAL A 218 -6.83 12.98 1.82
N LEU A 219 -6.04 14.05 1.77
CA LEU A 219 -6.15 15.07 0.73
C LEU A 219 -5.85 14.50 -0.65
N ALA A 220 -4.79 13.71 -0.79
CA ALA A 220 -4.43 13.06 -2.05
C ALA A 220 -5.56 12.16 -2.57
N ALA A 221 -6.06 11.25 -1.73
CA ALA A 221 -7.15 10.34 -2.08
C ALA A 221 -8.45 11.08 -2.41
N SER A 222 -8.82 12.07 -1.59
CA SER A 222 -10.02 12.89 -1.86
C SER A 222 -9.93 13.64 -3.18
N ARG A 223 -8.77 14.22 -3.49
CA ARG A 223 -8.54 14.93 -4.76
C ARG A 223 -8.62 14.00 -5.95
N GLU A 224 -8.09 12.78 -5.84
CA GLU A 224 -8.19 11.77 -6.90
C GLU A 224 -9.67 11.40 -7.18
N TYR A 225 -10.46 11.12 -6.13
CA TYR A 225 -11.89 10.85 -6.28
C TYR A 225 -12.67 12.03 -6.84
N PHE A 226 -12.40 13.24 -6.35
CA PHE A 226 -13.04 14.43 -6.84
C PHE A 226 -12.70 14.69 -8.32
N ASN A 227 -11.44 14.56 -8.71
CA ASN A 227 -10.98 14.86 -10.06
C ASN A 227 -11.41 13.81 -11.10
N SER A 228 -11.63 12.57 -10.68
CA SER A 228 -12.13 11.48 -11.54
C SER A 228 -13.65 11.48 -11.71
N SER A 229 -14.38 12.18 -10.84
CA SER A 229 -15.83 12.27 -10.89
C SER A 229 -16.33 13.04 -12.11
N THR A 230 -17.40 12.52 -12.71
CA THR A 230 -18.06 13.13 -13.88
C THR A 230 -19.31 13.94 -13.55
N ALA A 231 -19.84 13.83 -12.33
CA ALA A 231 -21.03 14.55 -11.87
C ALA A 231 -21.11 14.57 -10.33
N LEU A 232 -21.97 15.41 -9.75
CA LEU A 232 -22.17 15.41 -8.29
C LEU A 232 -22.71 14.07 -7.77
N THR A 233 -23.50 13.37 -8.58
CA THR A 233 -24.12 12.08 -8.26
C THR A 233 -23.17 10.88 -8.44
N ASP A 234 -21.94 11.11 -8.90
CA ASP A 234 -20.93 10.07 -9.06
C ASP A 234 -20.56 9.46 -7.70
N PRO A 235 -20.49 8.12 -7.56
CA PRO A 235 -20.09 7.47 -6.31
C PRO A 235 -18.75 7.97 -5.74
N CYS A 236 -17.82 8.40 -6.59
CA CYS A 236 -16.54 8.97 -6.18
C CYS A 236 -16.72 10.24 -5.32
N MET A 237 -17.78 11.03 -5.51
CA MET A 237 -18.04 12.20 -4.67
C MET A 237 -18.33 11.82 -3.21
N THR A 238 -18.98 10.68 -2.99
CA THR A 238 -19.23 10.16 -1.65
C THR A 238 -17.94 9.64 -1.02
N LEU A 239 -17.07 9.00 -1.81
CA LEU A 239 -15.75 8.53 -1.36
C LEU A 239 -14.82 9.70 -1.02
N ALA A 240 -14.76 10.73 -1.86
CA ALA A 240 -13.99 11.96 -1.59
C ALA A 240 -14.40 12.59 -0.25
N ARG A 241 -15.72 12.75 -0.04
CA ARG A 241 -16.25 13.27 1.22
C ARG A 241 -15.93 12.35 2.40
N ALA A 242 -16.04 11.04 2.23
CA ALA A 242 -15.74 10.07 3.28
C ALA A 242 -14.26 10.12 3.70
N CYS A 243 -13.32 10.29 2.77
CA CYS A 243 -11.91 10.52 3.07
C CYS A 243 -11.71 11.77 3.92
N LEU A 244 -12.22 12.93 3.48
CA LEU A 244 -12.05 14.21 4.19
C LEU A 244 -12.66 14.18 5.60
N GLN A 245 -13.77 13.46 5.78
CA GLN A 245 -14.45 13.33 7.07
C GLN A 245 -13.68 12.47 8.09
N LEU A 246 -12.62 11.76 7.68
CA LEU A 246 -11.74 11.08 8.62
C LEU A 246 -11.01 12.09 9.52
N ILE A 247 -10.59 13.24 9.00
CA ILE A 247 -9.87 14.26 9.77
C ILE A 247 -10.88 15.15 10.51
N THR A 248 -11.00 14.95 11.82
CA THR A 248 -12.11 15.50 12.61
C THR A 248 -11.94 16.96 12.97
N ASP A 249 -10.71 17.43 13.12
CA ASP A 249 -10.38 18.82 13.48
C ASP A 249 -10.35 19.77 12.28
N ARG A 250 -10.56 19.24 11.06
CA ARG A 250 -10.75 19.99 9.80
C ARG A 250 -9.75 21.15 9.64
N PRO A 251 -8.45 20.88 9.53
CA PRO A 251 -7.47 21.91 9.23
C PRO A 251 -7.83 22.62 7.91
N PRO A 252 -7.33 23.85 7.67
CA PRO A 252 -7.74 24.67 6.54
C PRO A 252 -7.79 23.92 5.21
N ALA A 253 -6.73 23.17 4.87
CA ALA A 253 -6.64 22.37 3.64
C ALA A 253 -7.78 21.34 3.47
N ILE A 254 -8.21 20.69 4.55
CA ILE A 254 -9.34 19.75 4.54
C ILE A 254 -10.66 20.50 4.36
N GLN A 255 -10.82 21.64 5.03
CA GLN A 255 -12.01 22.47 4.91
C GLN A 255 -12.19 23.02 3.49
N GLU A 256 -11.12 23.42 2.78
CA GLU A 256 -11.25 23.92 1.39
C GLU A 256 -11.77 22.84 0.44
N GLU A 257 -11.35 21.59 0.61
CA GLU A 257 -11.84 20.47 -0.19
C GLU A 257 -13.31 20.15 0.13
N LEU A 258 -13.70 20.22 1.40
CA LEU A 258 -15.11 20.10 1.82
C LEU A 258 -15.99 21.25 1.28
N ASP A 259 -15.46 22.47 1.28
CA ASP A 259 -16.12 23.66 0.74
C ASP A 259 -16.34 23.49 -0.77
N LEU A 260 -15.33 23.00 -1.49
CA LEU A 260 -15.39 22.77 -2.93
C LEU A 260 -16.44 21.69 -3.31
N ILE A 261 -16.52 20.60 -2.54
CA ILE A 261 -17.59 19.60 -2.70
C ILE A 261 -18.96 20.23 -2.43
N SER A 262 -19.08 21.07 -1.41
CA SER A 262 -20.35 21.75 -1.07
C SER A 262 -20.76 22.77 -2.13
N ALA A 263 -19.80 23.48 -2.72
CA ALA A 263 -20.02 24.43 -3.80
C ALA A 263 -20.64 23.76 -5.04
N LEU A 264 -20.22 22.54 -5.39
CA LEU A 264 -20.81 21.79 -6.50
C LEU A 264 -22.32 21.56 -6.33
N SER A 265 -22.75 21.24 -5.11
CA SER A 265 -24.18 21.07 -4.81
C SER A 265 -24.96 22.35 -5.06
N GLN A 266 -24.45 23.48 -4.59
CA GLN A 266 -25.10 24.77 -4.80
C GLN A 266 -25.06 25.23 -6.26
N LEU A 267 -23.99 24.94 -7.01
CA LEU A 267 -23.92 25.20 -8.45
C LEU A 267 -25.01 24.44 -9.20
N GLU A 268 -25.26 23.18 -8.84
CA GLU A 268 -26.30 22.38 -9.44
C GLU A 268 -27.71 22.90 -9.12
N ASP A 269 -27.94 23.41 -7.89
CA ASP A 269 -29.19 24.08 -7.52
C ASP A 269 -29.50 25.31 -8.41
N PHE A 270 -28.46 26.02 -8.86
CA PHE A 270 -28.56 27.12 -9.85
C PHE A 270 -28.55 26.64 -11.31
N SER A 271 -28.70 25.34 -11.57
CA SER A 271 -28.66 24.73 -12.91
C SER A 271 -27.32 24.91 -13.66
N VAL A 272 -26.23 25.15 -12.94
CA VAL A 272 -24.86 25.16 -13.48
C VAL A 272 -24.28 23.75 -13.41
N ARG A 273 -24.40 23.02 -14.52
CA ARG A 273 -23.80 21.68 -14.66
C ARG A 273 -22.37 21.81 -15.16
N ILE A 274 -21.42 21.57 -14.26
CA ILE A 274 -19.99 21.70 -14.50
C ILE A 274 -19.25 20.50 -13.88
N LEU A 275 -18.19 20.04 -14.55
CA LEU A 275 -17.40 18.92 -14.02
C LEU A 275 -16.66 19.36 -12.74
N PRO A 276 -16.55 18.50 -11.71
CA PRO A 276 -15.75 18.78 -10.52
C PRO A 276 -14.35 19.33 -10.84
N LEU A 277 -13.62 18.67 -11.74
CA LEU A 277 -12.29 19.10 -12.18
C LEU A 277 -12.29 20.51 -12.81
N GLN A 278 -13.34 20.87 -13.56
CA GLN A 278 -13.45 22.20 -14.15
C GLN A 278 -13.69 23.28 -13.10
N VAL A 279 -14.41 22.98 -12.01
CA VAL A 279 -14.55 23.91 -10.88
C VAL A 279 -13.20 24.09 -10.19
N ARG A 280 -12.47 23.00 -9.92
CA ARG A 280 -11.13 23.06 -9.28
C ARG A 280 -10.15 23.91 -10.08
N LEU A 281 -10.12 23.75 -11.40
CA LEU A 281 -9.17 24.43 -12.28
C LEU A 281 -9.60 25.86 -12.66
N ARG A 282 -10.77 26.33 -12.19
CA ARG A 282 -11.27 27.65 -12.54
C ARG A 282 -10.45 28.75 -11.85
N SER A 283 -9.69 29.51 -12.63
CA SER A 283 -8.90 30.66 -12.14
C SER A 283 -9.81 31.81 -11.70
N ASP A 284 -10.78 32.17 -12.54
CA ASP A 284 -11.79 33.17 -12.20
C ASP A 284 -12.99 32.52 -11.52
N ARG A 285 -12.96 32.45 -10.19
CA ARG A 285 -14.05 31.87 -9.39
C ARG A 285 -15.33 32.70 -9.45
N LEU A 286 -15.25 34.00 -9.74
CA LEU A 286 -16.43 34.87 -9.83
C LEU A 286 -17.28 34.52 -11.04
N SER A 287 -16.66 34.11 -12.15
CA SER A 287 -17.38 33.67 -13.37
C SER A 287 -18.41 32.55 -13.12
N LEU A 288 -18.22 31.72 -12.09
CA LEU A 288 -19.19 30.69 -11.72
C LEU A 288 -20.47 31.28 -11.08
N ILE A 289 -20.32 32.38 -10.34
CA ILE A 289 -21.46 33.13 -9.78
C ILE A 289 -22.22 33.84 -10.90
N GLU A 290 -21.49 34.45 -11.83
CA GLU A 290 -22.07 35.07 -13.01
C GLU A 290 -22.86 34.05 -13.84
N GLU A 291 -22.33 32.84 -14.00
CA GLU A 291 -23.04 31.75 -14.68
C GLU A 291 -24.31 31.32 -13.95
N CYS A 292 -24.30 31.27 -12.61
CA CYS A 292 -25.52 31.01 -11.82
C CYS A 292 -26.60 32.06 -12.09
N ILE A 293 -26.23 33.34 -12.11
CA ILE A 293 -27.15 34.45 -12.37
C ILE A 293 -27.70 34.38 -13.81
N ALA A 294 -26.84 34.04 -14.77
CA ALA A 294 -27.22 33.92 -16.17
C ALA A 294 -28.16 32.74 -16.44
N ARG A 295 -27.96 31.60 -15.75
CA ARG A 295 -28.74 30.36 -15.97
C ARG A 295 -30.01 30.27 -15.14
N CYS A 296 -30.08 30.94 -13.99
CA CYS A 296 -31.22 30.89 -13.09
C CYS A 296 -31.89 32.28 -13.02
N PRO A 297 -33.02 32.50 -13.72
CA PRO A 297 -33.69 33.80 -13.76
C PRO A 297 -34.09 34.33 -12.39
N THR A 298 -34.29 33.47 -11.39
CA THR A 298 -34.67 33.84 -10.03
C THR A 298 -33.49 33.97 -9.06
N ALA A 299 -32.25 33.77 -9.52
CA ALA A 299 -31.06 33.80 -8.67
C ALA A 299 -30.88 35.12 -7.92
N TYR A 300 -31.31 36.25 -8.51
CA TYR A 300 -31.25 37.56 -7.89
C TYR A 300 -32.07 37.65 -6.57
N ASN A 301 -33.07 36.78 -6.39
CA ASN A 301 -33.84 36.68 -5.14
C ASN A 301 -33.14 35.85 -4.06
N GLN A 302 -32.03 35.17 -4.39
CA GLN A 302 -31.29 34.24 -3.54
C GLN A 302 -29.89 34.77 -3.21
N SER A 303 -29.77 36.07 -2.93
CA SER A 303 -28.49 36.75 -2.70
C SER A 303 -27.66 36.13 -1.58
N THR A 304 -28.28 35.67 -0.50
CA THR A 304 -27.61 34.98 0.61
C THR A 304 -26.98 33.66 0.18
N THR A 305 -27.66 32.88 -0.66
CA THR A 305 -27.15 31.64 -1.22
C THR A 305 -26.00 31.91 -2.19
N LEU A 306 -26.10 32.93 -3.06
CA LEU A 306 -25.02 33.32 -3.96
C LEU A 306 -23.77 33.79 -3.20
N LEU A 307 -23.93 34.55 -2.11
CA LEU A 307 -22.82 34.96 -1.24
C LEU A 307 -22.20 33.77 -0.50
N SER A 308 -23.03 32.81 -0.05
CA SER A 308 -22.54 31.56 0.53
C SER A 308 -21.72 30.76 -0.48
N LEU A 309 -22.22 30.61 -1.71
CA LEU A 309 -21.50 29.95 -2.81
C LEU A 309 -20.18 30.65 -3.12
N ALA A 310 -20.17 31.98 -3.18
CA ALA A 310 -18.95 32.76 -3.39
C ALA A 310 -17.92 32.53 -2.28
N SER A 311 -18.38 32.34 -1.03
CA SER A 311 -17.52 31.99 0.10
C SER A 311 -16.93 30.59 -0.04
N LEU A 312 -17.76 29.59 -0.37
CA LEU A 312 -17.32 28.20 -0.59
C LEU A 312 -16.32 28.09 -1.75
N LEU A 313 -16.57 28.83 -2.84
CA LEU A 313 -15.67 28.91 -4.00
C LEU A 313 -14.44 29.77 -3.74
N ARG A 314 -14.38 30.48 -2.60
CA ARG A 314 -13.33 31.43 -2.23
C ARG A 314 -13.07 32.44 -3.33
N VAL A 315 -14.15 33.06 -3.80
CA VAL A 315 -14.05 34.22 -4.68
C VAL A 315 -13.17 35.27 -3.99
N SER A 316 -12.17 35.78 -4.73
CA SER A 316 -11.11 36.66 -4.21
C SER A 316 -10.13 36.02 -3.21
N GLY A 317 -10.00 34.69 -3.19
CA GLY A 317 -9.09 33.98 -2.28
C GLY A 317 -9.46 34.23 -0.82
N ASP A 318 -8.47 34.56 0.02
CA ASP A 318 -8.68 34.83 1.45
C ASP A 318 -9.19 36.24 1.76
N ASN A 319 -9.36 37.10 0.74
CA ASN A 319 -9.83 38.48 0.94
C ASN A 319 -11.36 38.53 1.03
N GLU A 320 -11.88 38.26 2.23
CA GLU A 320 -13.32 38.28 2.52
C GLU A 320 -13.96 39.66 2.26
N ALA A 321 -13.25 40.76 2.54
CA ALA A 321 -13.77 42.12 2.33
C ALA A 321 -13.98 42.45 0.85
N LYS A 322 -13.13 41.92 -0.05
CA LYS A 322 -13.30 42.05 -1.50
C LYS A 322 -14.39 41.11 -2.04
N ARG A 323 -14.74 40.05 -1.30
CA ARG A 323 -15.75 39.06 -1.68
C ARG A 323 -17.18 39.54 -1.39
N ARG A 324 -17.37 40.23 -0.27
CA ARG A 324 -18.66 40.81 0.15
C ARG A 324 -19.00 42.05 -0.68
#